data_AF-A0A6J4JQX3-F1
#
_entry.id   AF-A0A6J4JQX3-F1
#
_cell.length_a   1.000
_cell.length_b   1.000
_cell.length_c   1.000
_cell.angle_alpha   90.00
_cell.angle_beta   90.00
_cell.angle_gamma   90.00
#
_symmetry.space_group_name_H-M   'P 1'
#
loop_
_entity.id
_entity.type
_entity.pdbx_description
1 polymer ?
#
loop_
_entity_poly.entity_id
_entity_poly.type
_entity_poly.pdbx_seq_one_letter_code
_entity_poly.pdbx_strand_id
1 'polypeptide(L)'
;QAGERTSHLFRLANHNNGLVLGTGDLSELALGWATYGVGDHMSHYNVNASVPKTLIQYLIRWVIGTSQFDPETSAILQSILDTEISPELVPHASEDRNKPAQSTQAKIGPYELQDFTLYYITRYGFRPSKVAFLSHHAWSDRTRGDWPDALPVEKHNEYDLATIKKWLDVFLFRFFQISQFKRSAVPNGPKVGSGGSLSPRGDWRAPSDSEATVWLEELRRNVPD
;
A
#
# COMPACT_ATOMS: atom_id res chain seq x y z
N GLN A 1 15.39 1.87 -14.82
CA GLN A 1 15.94 1.31 -13.57
C GLN A 1 15.08 0.17 -13.00
N ALA A 2 13.80 0.38 -12.67
CA ALA A 2 12.94 -0.69 -12.12
C ALA A 2 12.88 -1.94 -13.02
N GLY A 3 12.66 -1.77 -14.33
CA GLY A 3 12.64 -2.90 -15.26
C GLY A 3 13.97 -3.65 -15.38
N GLU A 4 15.11 -2.95 -15.33
CA GLU A 4 16.43 -3.60 -15.31
C GLU A 4 16.63 -4.47 -14.08
N ARG A 5 16.20 -4.00 -12.89
CA ARG A 5 16.26 -4.81 -11.65
C ARG A 5 15.49 -6.12 -11.82
N THR A 6 14.26 -6.05 -12.30
CA THR A 6 13.44 -7.25 -12.55
C THR A 6 14.07 -8.15 -13.62
N SER A 7 14.52 -7.58 -14.75
CA SER A 7 15.20 -8.32 -15.82
C SER A 7 16.41 -9.10 -15.29
N HIS A 8 17.26 -8.47 -14.49
CA HIS A 8 18.40 -9.11 -13.86
C HIS A 8 18.00 -10.21 -12.88
N LEU A 9 17.02 -9.97 -12.01
CA LEU A 9 16.53 -10.98 -11.05
C LEU A 9 16.01 -12.24 -11.77
N PHE A 10 15.23 -12.07 -12.84
CA PHE A 10 14.75 -13.21 -13.63
C PHE A 10 15.88 -13.96 -14.34
N ARG A 11 16.88 -13.26 -14.88
CA ARG A 11 18.06 -13.89 -15.49
C ARG A 11 18.91 -14.64 -14.47
N LEU A 12 19.08 -14.10 -13.26
CA LEU A 12 19.77 -14.75 -12.16
C LEU A 12 18.99 -15.97 -11.66
N ALA A 13 17.67 -15.88 -11.54
CA ALA A 13 16.82 -17.01 -11.21
C ALA A 13 16.97 -18.15 -12.23
N ASN A 14 16.96 -17.83 -13.53
CA ASN A 14 17.21 -18.82 -14.58
C ASN A 14 18.60 -19.47 -14.46
N HIS A 15 19.65 -18.67 -14.23
CA HIS A 15 21.02 -19.18 -14.09
C HIS A 15 21.18 -20.12 -12.89
N ASN A 16 20.49 -19.84 -11.79
CA ASN A 16 20.58 -20.60 -10.55
C ASN A 16 19.44 -21.62 -10.37
N ASN A 17 18.61 -21.85 -11.40
CA ASN A 17 17.42 -22.70 -11.32
C ASN A 17 16.51 -22.36 -10.11
N GLY A 18 16.33 -21.06 -9.85
CA GLY A 18 15.58 -20.51 -8.73
C GLY A 18 14.30 -19.79 -9.15
N LEU A 19 13.62 -19.20 -8.17
CA LEU A 19 12.41 -18.41 -8.36
C LEU A 19 12.62 -16.99 -7.87
N VAL A 20 12.09 -16.03 -8.63
CA VAL A 20 11.97 -14.63 -8.17
C VAL A 20 10.79 -14.52 -7.21
N LEU A 21 11.07 -14.14 -5.96
CA LEU A 21 10.05 -13.80 -4.96
C LEU A 21 9.72 -12.31 -5.06
N GLY A 22 8.44 -12.02 -5.27
CA GLY A 22 7.91 -10.66 -5.32
C GLY A 22 7.61 -10.13 -3.92
N THR A 23 7.75 -8.82 -3.76
CA THR A 23 7.59 -8.14 -2.48
C THR A 23 6.52 -7.05 -2.49
N GLY A 24 5.87 -6.81 -3.63
CA GLY A 24 4.82 -5.81 -3.77
C GLY A 24 3.62 -6.12 -2.89
N ASP A 25 3.14 -5.11 -2.17
CA ASP A 25 2.10 -5.28 -1.16
C ASP A 25 0.69 -4.95 -1.68
N LEU A 26 -0.33 -5.24 -0.86
CA LEU A 26 -1.73 -5.04 -1.25
C LEU A 26 -2.06 -3.56 -1.52
N SER A 27 -1.44 -2.64 -0.79
CA SER A 27 -1.68 -1.20 -0.89
C SER A 27 -1.08 -0.64 -2.17
N GLU A 28 0.15 -1.05 -2.49
CA GLU A 28 0.81 -0.75 -3.76
C GLU A 28 -0.01 -1.29 -4.94
N LEU A 29 -0.54 -2.52 -4.82
CA LEU A 29 -1.38 -3.12 -5.85
C LEU A 29 -2.73 -2.40 -6.01
N ALA A 30 -3.35 -1.95 -4.90
CA ALA A 30 -4.58 -1.16 -4.91
C ALA A 30 -4.39 0.17 -5.65
N LEU A 31 -3.31 0.87 -5.33
CA LEU A 31 -3.00 2.20 -5.87
C LEU A 31 -2.28 2.12 -7.22
N GLY A 32 -1.97 0.92 -7.73
CA GLY A 32 -1.18 0.72 -8.93
C GLY A 32 0.21 1.36 -8.83
N TRP A 33 0.78 1.39 -7.63
CA TRP A 33 2.09 1.97 -7.31
C TRP A 33 3.23 0.99 -7.60
N ALA A 34 3.30 0.55 -8.86
CA ALA A 34 4.28 -0.42 -9.33
C ALA A 34 4.60 -0.21 -10.81
N THR A 35 5.78 -0.66 -11.26
CA THR A 35 6.11 -0.71 -12.69
C THR A 35 5.52 -1.98 -13.30
N TYR A 36 4.60 -1.84 -14.26
CA TYR A 36 3.89 -2.96 -14.89
C TYR A 36 4.76 -3.71 -15.91
N GLY A 37 4.56 -5.03 -16.04
CA GLY A 37 5.27 -5.87 -16.99
C GLY A 37 6.69 -6.18 -16.51
N VAL A 38 7.71 -5.66 -17.19
CA VAL A 38 9.10 -5.77 -16.75
C VAL A 38 9.33 -4.73 -15.66
N GLY A 39 9.02 -5.09 -14.41
CA GLY A 39 9.08 -4.21 -13.26
C GLY A 39 8.81 -4.93 -11.94
N ASP A 40 8.80 -4.17 -10.86
CA ASP A 40 8.62 -4.62 -9.48
C ASP A 40 7.27 -5.35 -9.24
N HIS A 41 6.31 -5.16 -10.15
CA HIS A 41 5.05 -5.90 -10.17
C HIS A 41 5.20 -7.42 -10.44
N MET A 42 6.25 -7.84 -11.16
CA MET A 42 6.34 -9.20 -11.69
C MET A 42 7.29 -10.09 -10.89
N SER A 43 6.85 -11.32 -10.62
CA SER A 43 7.60 -12.36 -9.91
C SER A 43 7.06 -13.75 -10.27
N HIS A 44 7.70 -14.81 -9.78
CA HIS A 44 7.13 -16.16 -9.87
C HIS A 44 6.06 -16.38 -8.78
N TYR A 45 6.32 -15.87 -7.58
CA TYR A 45 5.40 -15.91 -6.45
C TYR A 45 5.55 -14.62 -5.62
N ASN A 46 4.46 -14.00 -5.21
CA ASN A 46 4.46 -12.81 -4.37
C ASN A 46 3.88 -13.16 -2.99
N VAL A 47 4.75 -13.13 -1.98
CA VAL A 47 4.40 -13.47 -0.59
C VAL A 47 3.62 -12.36 0.12
N ASN A 48 3.75 -11.11 -0.35
CA ASN A 48 3.13 -9.92 0.24
C ASN A 48 1.86 -9.48 -0.47
N ALA A 49 1.43 -10.18 -1.53
CA ALA A 49 0.39 -9.74 -2.46
C ALA A 49 -0.95 -9.32 -1.82
N SER A 50 -1.25 -9.87 -0.64
CA SER A 50 -2.49 -9.59 0.10
C SER A 50 -2.26 -8.99 1.48
N VAL A 51 -1.03 -8.54 1.79
CA VAL A 51 -0.71 -7.90 3.06
C VAL A 51 -0.70 -6.38 2.84
N PRO A 52 -1.57 -5.59 3.48
CA PRO A 52 -1.54 -4.13 3.35
C PRO A 52 -0.31 -3.53 4.04
N LYS A 53 0.14 -2.34 3.60
CA LYS A 53 1.35 -1.66 4.11
C LYS A 53 1.29 -1.41 5.60
N THR A 54 0.11 -1.04 6.11
CA THR A 54 -0.15 -0.88 7.54
C THR A 54 0.12 -2.18 8.32
N LEU A 55 -0.30 -3.33 7.79
CA LEU A 55 -0.04 -4.63 8.41
C LEU A 55 1.42 -5.07 8.29
N ILE A 56 2.12 -4.78 7.18
CA ILE A 56 3.56 -5.08 7.05
C ILE A 56 4.35 -4.42 8.19
N GLN A 57 4.09 -3.14 8.47
CA GLN A 57 4.77 -2.44 9.57
C GLN A 57 4.48 -3.10 10.91
N TYR A 58 3.23 -3.48 11.17
CA TYR A 58 2.86 -4.20 12.38
C TYR A 58 3.57 -5.56 12.49
N LEU A 59 3.64 -6.34 11.41
CA LEU A 59 4.28 -7.66 11.40
C LEU A 59 5.78 -7.56 11.72
N ILE A 60 6.48 -6.55 11.20
CA ILE A 60 7.90 -6.35 11.53
C ILE A 60 8.05 -5.99 13.01
N ARG A 61 7.20 -5.10 13.55
CA ARG A 61 7.21 -4.75 14.98
C ARG A 61 6.91 -5.95 15.87
N TRP A 62 5.97 -6.80 15.45
CA TRP A 62 5.64 -8.04 16.15
C TRP A 62 6.81 -9.03 16.14
N VAL A 63 7.50 -9.19 15.01
CA VAL A 63 8.71 -10.02 14.89
C VAL A 63 9.81 -9.56 15.85
N ILE A 64 10.02 -8.24 15.96
CA ILE A 64 10.98 -7.64 16.90
C ILE A 64 10.52 -7.87 18.35
N GLY A 65 9.28 -7.50 18.68
CA GLY A 65 8.75 -7.57 20.05
C GLY A 65 8.61 -8.99 20.60
N THR A 66 8.55 -9.99 19.74
CA THR A 66 8.50 -11.42 20.11
C THR A 66 9.83 -12.15 19.92
N SER A 67 10.91 -11.41 19.62
CA SER A 67 12.28 -11.95 19.47
C SER A 67 12.38 -13.18 18.56
N GLN A 68 11.73 -13.13 17.39
CA GLN A 68 11.77 -14.27 16.45
C GLN A 68 13.16 -14.48 15.82
N PHE A 69 14.03 -13.46 15.89
CA PHE A 69 15.41 -13.50 15.42
C PHE A 69 16.36 -12.99 16.50
N ASP A 70 17.66 -13.08 16.22
CA ASP A 70 18.70 -12.57 17.10
C ASP A 70 18.61 -11.03 17.28
N PRO A 71 19.26 -10.49 18.32
CA PRO A 71 19.22 -9.06 18.61
C PRO A 71 19.77 -8.16 17.50
N GLU A 72 20.75 -8.63 16.72
CA GLU A 72 21.35 -7.86 15.63
C GLU A 72 20.35 -7.72 14.48
N THR A 73 19.73 -8.83 14.07
CA THR A 73 18.64 -8.83 13.08
C THR A 73 17.49 -7.93 13.52
N SER A 74 17.10 -7.99 14.80
CA SER A 74 16.02 -7.17 15.35
C SER A 74 16.34 -5.67 15.31
N ALA A 75 17.58 -5.28 15.59
CA ALA A 75 18.04 -3.89 15.46
C ALA A 75 18.00 -3.39 14.01
N ILE A 76 18.35 -4.23 13.04
CA ILE A 76 18.25 -3.91 11.61
C ILE A 76 16.79 -3.72 11.20
N LEU A 77 15.89 -4.62 11.61
CA LEU A 77 14.46 -4.51 11.33
C LEU A 77 13.86 -3.22 11.94
N GLN A 78 14.30 -2.84 13.14
CA GLN A 78 13.91 -1.57 13.75
C GLN A 78 14.40 -0.38 12.92
N SER A 79 15.66 -0.41 12.47
CA SER A 79 16.21 0.63 11.58
C SER A 79 15.43 0.74 10.25
N ILE A 80 14.96 -0.37 9.68
CA ILE A 80 14.10 -0.36 8.49
C ILE A 80 12.76 0.32 8.78
N LEU A 81 12.14 0.07 9.94
CA LEU A 81 10.89 0.72 10.34
C LEU A 81 11.04 2.24 10.58
N ASP A 82 12.20 2.67 11.06
CA ASP A 82 12.47 4.07 11.37
C ASP A 82 12.84 4.88 10.12
N THR A 83 13.18 4.21 9.02
CA THR A 83 13.54 4.83 7.74
C THR A 83 12.29 5.22 6.94
N GLU A 84 12.30 6.44 6.36
CA GLU A 84 11.17 6.92 5.55
C GLU A 84 11.00 6.11 4.25
N ILE A 85 9.76 5.72 3.94
CA ILE A 85 9.42 4.95 2.73
C ILE A 85 9.49 5.85 1.48
N SER A 86 10.38 5.50 0.54
CA SER A 86 10.61 6.26 -0.70
C SER A 86 10.90 5.37 -1.93
N PRO A 87 10.53 5.80 -3.16
CA PRO A 87 11.01 5.17 -4.38
C PRO A 87 12.44 5.68 -4.68
N GLU A 88 13.45 4.88 -4.32
CA GLU A 88 14.89 5.17 -4.52
C GLU A 88 15.36 5.11 -5.99
N LEU A 89 14.52 5.53 -6.94
CA LEU A 89 14.80 5.42 -8.37
C LEU A 89 15.62 6.59 -8.94
N VAL A 90 15.85 7.66 -8.18
CA VAL A 90 16.66 8.80 -8.59
C VAL A 90 17.70 9.08 -7.51
N PRO A 91 19.00 9.19 -7.85
CA PRO A 91 20.02 9.56 -6.88
C PRO A 91 19.69 10.91 -6.22
N HIS A 92 20.10 11.08 -4.96
CA HIS A 92 19.89 12.31 -4.20
C HIS A 92 20.37 13.53 -5.02
N ALA A 93 19.47 14.47 -5.28
CA ALA A 93 19.84 15.77 -5.85
C ALA A 93 20.42 16.72 -4.78
N SER A 94 20.38 16.35 -3.50
CA SER A 94 20.86 17.12 -2.36
C SER A 94 21.94 16.37 -1.58
N GLU A 95 22.91 17.09 -1.00
CA GLU A 95 24.02 16.56 -0.20
C GLU A 95 23.59 15.83 1.09
N ASP A 96 22.31 15.94 1.48
CA ASP A 96 21.75 15.22 2.62
C ASP A 96 21.34 13.78 2.23
N ARG A 97 22.22 12.82 2.54
CA ARG A 97 21.98 11.38 2.32
C ARG A 97 20.94 10.77 3.26
N ASN A 98 20.46 11.52 4.27
CA ASN A 98 19.55 11.00 5.29
C ASN A 98 18.07 11.22 4.97
N LYS A 99 17.73 11.88 3.85
CA LYS A 99 16.34 12.10 3.44
C LYS A 99 16.10 11.66 2.00
N PRO A 100 15.06 10.85 1.74
CA PRO A 100 14.74 10.47 0.38
C PRO A 100 14.28 11.66 -0.47
N ALA A 101 14.65 11.67 -1.74
CA ALA A 101 14.33 12.76 -2.66
C ALA A 101 12.82 12.89 -2.97
N GLN A 102 12.04 11.82 -2.80
CA GLN A 102 10.58 11.82 -2.99
C GLN A 102 9.90 10.86 -2.01
N SER A 103 8.98 11.34 -1.19
CA SER A 103 8.16 10.45 -0.33
C SER A 103 7.04 9.81 -1.14
N THR A 104 6.88 8.49 -1.07
CA THR A 104 5.78 7.78 -1.76
C THR A 104 4.42 8.30 -1.29
N GLN A 105 4.25 8.49 0.02
CA GLN A 105 3.01 8.95 0.63
C GLN A 105 2.68 10.40 0.27
N ALA A 106 3.65 11.20 -0.17
CA ALA A 106 3.36 12.54 -0.71
C ALA A 106 2.57 12.48 -2.04
N LYS A 107 2.68 11.39 -2.80
CA LYS A 107 1.99 11.21 -4.09
C LYS A 107 0.68 10.44 -3.98
N ILE A 108 0.65 9.41 -3.14
CA ILE A 108 -0.51 8.51 -3.03
C ILE A 108 -1.27 8.65 -1.71
N GLY A 109 -0.81 9.52 -0.80
CA GLY A 109 -1.41 9.73 0.52
C GLY A 109 -0.90 8.78 1.58
N PRO A 110 -1.28 9.00 2.86
CA PRO A 110 -0.94 8.15 3.98
C PRO A 110 -1.53 6.75 3.80
N TYR A 111 -0.72 5.70 3.96
CA TYR A 111 -1.17 4.32 3.75
C TYR A 111 -2.32 3.93 4.68
N GLU A 112 -2.40 4.48 5.89
CA GLU A 112 -3.48 4.24 6.84
C GLU A 112 -4.85 4.71 6.31
N LEU A 113 -4.91 5.83 5.59
CA LEU A 113 -6.15 6.29 4.95
C LEU A 113 -6.47 5.47 3.70
N GLN A 114 -5.44 5.09 2.93
CA GLN A 114 -5.60 4.28 1.73
C GLN A 114 -6.06 2.86 2.05
N ASP A 115 -5.48 2.23 3.07
CA ASP A 115 -5.83 0.89 3.53
C ASP A 115 -7.20 0.85 4.21
N PHE A 116 -7.55 1.90 4.96
CA PHE A 116 -8.91 2.07 5.51
C PHE A 116 -9.94 2.12 4.37
N THR A 117 -9.67 2.96 3.37
CA THR A 117 -10.53 3.09 2.19
C THR A 117 -10.64 1.77 1.43
N LEU A 118 -9.50 1.13 1.16
CA LEU A 118 -9.44 -0.16 0.47
C LEU A 118 -10.33 -1.18 1.17
N TYR A 119 -10.16 -1.35 2.48
CA TYR A 119 -10.93 -2.31 3.26
C TYR A 119 -12.44 -2.09 3.12
N TYR A 120 -12.93 -0.86 3.34
CA TYR A 120 -14.37 -0.61 3.29
C TYR A 120 -14.96 -0.69 1.88
N ILE A 121 -14.19 -0.37 0.85
CA ILE A 121 -14.62 -0.51 -0.54
C ILE A 121 -14.62 -1.97 -0.97
N THR A 122 -13.56 -2.74 -0.73
CA THR A 122 -13.47 -4.13 -1.21
C THR A 122 -14.30 -5.09 -0.40
N ARG A 123 -14.37 -4.90 0.92
CA ARG A 123 -15.12 -5.81 1.80
C ARG A 123 -16.63 -5.57 1.75
N TYR A 124 -17.05 -4.30 1.69
CA TYR A 124 -18.45 -3.92 1.87
C TYR A 124 -19.07 -3.17 0.69
N GLY A 125 -18.28 -2.73 -0.31
CA GLY A 125 -18.79 -1.95 -1.44
C GLY A 125 -19.38 -0.60 -1.02
N PHE A 126 -18.89 -0.02 0.08
CA PHE A 126 -19.44 1.24 0.58
C PHE A 126 -19.14 2.40 -0.37
N ARG A 127 -20.16 3.25 -0.54
CA ARG A 127 -20.04 4.52 -1.28
C ARG A 127 -19.00 5.45 -0.62
N PRO A 128 -18.27 6.29 -1.39
CA PRO A 128 -17.23 7.18 -0.87
C PRO A 128 -17.66 8.04 0.31
N SER A 129 -18.84 8.66 0.27
CA SER A 129 -19.34 9.48 1.38
C SER A 129 -19.46 8.72 2.70
N LYS A 130 -19.83 7.43 2.64
CA LYS A 130 -19.87 6.56 3.82
C LYS A 130 -18.46 6.26 4.33
N VAL A 131 -17.52 5.99 3.43
CA VAL A 131 -16.12 5.76 3.78
C VAL A 131 -15.50 7.01 4.40
N ALA A 132 -15.73 8.20 3.83
CA ALA A 132 -15.29 9.48 4.38
C ALA A 132 -15.84 9.72 5.78
N PHE A 133 -17.14 9.48 5.99
CA PHE A 133 -17.77 9.57 7.31
C PHE A 133 -17.11 8.65 8.34
N LEU A 134 -16.92 7.36 7.99
CA LEU A 134 -16.29 6.40 8.89
C LEU A 134 -14.83 6.77 9.18
N SER A 135 -14.09 7.17 8.15
CA SER A 135 -12.70 7.60 8.28
C SER A 135 -12.59 8.83 9.18
N HIS A 136 -13.47 9.82 9.02
CA HIS A 136 -13.45 11.02 9.86
C HIS A 136 -13.72 10.66 11.32
N HIS A 137 -14.69 9.79 11.59
CA HIS A 137 -14.95 9.32 12.96
C HIS A 137 -13.79 8.54 13.59
N ALA A 138 -12.95 7.88 12.78
CA ALA A 138 -11.81 7.12 13.25
C ALA A 138 -10.55 7.99 13.43
N TRP A 139 -10.37 9.03 12.60
CA TRP A 139 -9.10 9.73 12.45
C TRP A 139 -9.12 11.22 12.82
N SER A 140 -10.29 11.83 13.06
CA SER A 140 -10.38 13.28 13.31
C SER A 140 -9.79 13.70 14.66
N ASP A 141 -9.60 12.77 15.58
CA ASP A 141 -9.16 13.03 16.95
C ASP A 141 -8.33 11.85 17.45
N ARG A 142 -7.00 12.04 17.51
CA ARG A 142 -6.06 10.99 17.94
C ARG A 142 -6.25 10.55 19.39
N THR A 143 -7.00 11.30 20.20
CA THR A 143 -7.25 10.98 21.61
C THR A 143 -8.46 10.06 21.81
N ARG A 144 -9.18 9.72 20.74
CA ARG A 144 -10.37 8.87 20.77
C ARG A 144 -10.11 7.52 20.13
N GLY A 145 -10.73 6.48 20.69
CA GLY A 145 -10.56 5.10 20.23
C GLY A 145 -9.23 4.50 20.70
N ASP A 146 -8.90 3.35 20.12
CA ASP A 146 -7.72 2.57 20.50
C ASP A 146 -6.66 2.61 19.39
N TRP A 147 -5.40 2.70 19.81
CA TRP A 147 -4.25 2.57 18.92
C TRP A 147 -3.60 1.19 19.12
N PRO A 148 -3.00 0.59 18.08
CA PRO A 148 -2.28 -0.67 18.25
C PRO A 148 -1.10 -0.52 19.22
N ASP A 149 -0.94 -1.44 20.16
CA ASP A 149 0.12 -1.38 21.20
C ASP A 149 1.54 -1.25 20.64
N ALA A 150 1.79 -1.83 19.46
CA ALA A 150 3.08 -1.79 18.80
C ALA A 150 3.36 -0.43 18.12
N LEU A 151 2.35 0.44 17.96
CA LEU A 151 2.50 1.71 17.27
C LEU A 151 3.00 2.79 18.26
N PRO A 152 4.11 3.46 17.96
CA PRO A 152 4.59 4.55 18.80
C PRO A 152 3.65 5.77 18.82
N VAL A 153 3.60 6.48 19.94
CA VAL A 153 2.70 7.63 20.15
C VAL A 153 2.92 8.74 19.12
N GLU A 154 4.16 8.95 18.67
CA GLU A 154 4.50 9.91 17.63
C GLU A 154 3.95 9.55 16.24
N LYS A 155 3.47 8.32 16.05
CA LYS A 155 2.79 7.85 14.84
C LYS A 155 1.26 7.86 14.97
N HIS A 156 0.72 8.40 16.07
CA HIS A 156 -0.72 8.58 16.24
C HIS A 156 -1.19 9.82 15.46
N ASN A 157 -1.46 9.62 14.17
CA ASN A 157 -1.85 10.67 13.24
C ASN A 157 -3.32 11.08 13.43
N GLU A 158 -3.63 12.34 13.09
CA GLU A 158 -4.99 12.85 13.00
C GLU A 158 -5.20 13.53 11.65
N TYR A 159 -6.42 13.43 11.12
CA TYR A 159 -6.75 13.94 9.78
C TYR A 159 -8.08 14.68 9.80
N ASP A 160 -8.09 15.90 9.27
CA ASP A 160 -9.32 16.63 9.02
C ASP A 160 -10.11 16.05 7.84
N LEU A 161 -11.38 16.45 7.72
CA LEU A 161 -12.26 15.96 6.67
C LEU A 161 -11.74 16.29 5.26
N ALA A 162 -11.16 17.48 5.08
CA ALA A 162 -10.60 17.92 3.81
C ALA A 162 -9.44 17.01 3.34
N THR A 163 -8.55 16.63 4.26
CA THR A 163 -7.45 15.71 4.01
C THR A 163 -7.96 14.31 3.66
N ILE A 164 -8.95 13.81 4.41
CA ILE A 164 -9.59 12.52 4.13
C ILE A 164 -10.24 12.53 2.74
N LYS A 165 -11.02 13.57 2.42
CA LYS A 165 -11.68 13.72 1.12
C LYS A 165 -10.67 13.75 -0.02
N LYS A 166 -9.58 14.52 0.13
CA LYS A 166 -8.50 14.58 -0.86
C LYS A 166 -7.90 13.21 -1.15
N TRP A 167 -7.53 12.46 -0.11
CA TRP A 167 -6.89 11.16 -0.30
C TRP A 167 -7.84 10.07 -0.75
N LEU A 168 -9.12 10.19 -0.40
CA LEU A 168 -10.18 9.36 -0.95
C LEU A 168 -10.40 9.63 -2.44
N ASP A 169 -10.39 10.88 -2.92
CA ASP A 169 -10.46 11.21 -4.36
C ASP A 169 -9.30 10.55 -5.12
N VAL A 170 -8.07 10.67 -4.58
CA VAL A 170 -6.88 9.98 -5.11
C VAL A 170 -7.07 8.47 -5.13
N PHE A 171 -7.57 7.85 -4.05
CA PHE A 171 -7.84 6.42 -4.02
C PHE A 171 -8.79 6.02 -5.14
N LEU A 172 -9.94 6.69 -5.27
CA LEU A 172 -10.99 6.32 -6.22
C LEU A 172 -10.50 6.39 -7.66
N PHE A 173 -9.82 7.47 -8.04
CA PHE A 173 -9.21 7.60 -9.36
C PHE A 173 -8.19 6.49 -9.60
N ARG A 174 -7.28 6.27 -8.65
CA ARG A 174 -6.23 5.26 -8.80
C ARG A 174 -6.80 3.85 -8.89
N PHE A 175 -7.68 3.50 -7.97
CA PHE A 175 -8.22 2.16 -7.80
C PHE A 175 -9.16 1.77 -8.94
N PHE A 176 -10.14 2.62 -9.29
CA PHE A 176 -11.18 2.28 -10.27
C PHE A 176 -10.81 2.55 -11.73
N GLN A 177 -9.81 3.40 -12.00
CA GLN A 177 -9.50 3.81 -13.38
C GLN A 177 -8.11 3.38 -13.85
N ILE A 178 -7.05 3.71 -13.10
CA ILE A 178 -5.68 3.59 -13.66
C ILE A 178 -4.84 2.41 -13.14
N SER A 179 -5.37 1.57 -12.24
CA SER A 179 -4.60 0.48 -11.63
C SER A 179 -5.09 -0.93 -11.98
N GLN A 180 -6.32 -1.09 -12.46
CA GLN A 180 -6.90 -2.41 -12.67
C GLN A 180 -6.16 -3.25 -13.72
N PHE A 181 -5.66 -2.62 -14.80
CA PHE A 181 -4.88 -3.35 -15.81
C PHE A 181 -3.62 -4.01 -15.24
N LYS A 182 -3.01 -3.42 -14.20
CA LYS A 182 -1.85 -4.01 -13.53
C LYS A 182 -2.28 -5.28 -12.79
N ARG A 183 -3.40 -5.21 -12.07
CA ARG A 183 -3.99 -6.34 -11.33
C ARG A 183 -4.43 -7.51 -12.21
N SER A 184 -4.82 -7.24 -13.45
CA SER A 184 -5.28 -8.29 -14.38
C SER A 184 -4.22 -9.35 -14.69
N ALA A 185 -2.93 -9.05 -14.50
CA ALA A 185 -1.82 -9.97 -14.77
C ALA A 185 -0.86 -10.12 -13.58
N VAL A 186 -1.38 -10.40 -12.39
CA VAL A 186 -0.58 -10.56 -11.17
C VAL A 186 0.00 -11.98 -10.98
N PRO A 187 1.22 -12.11 -10.41
CA PRO A 187 1.78 -13.39 -9.96
C PRO A 187 0.87 -14.14 -8.98
N ASN A 188 1.23 -15.40 -8.70
CA ASN A 188 0.56 -16.18 -7.66
C ASN A 188 0.98 -15.65 -6.28
N GLY A 189 0.08 -15.75 -5.30
CA GLY A 189 0.30 -15.29 -3.94
C GLY A 189 -0.91 -15.65 -3.07
N PRO A 190 -0.72 -15.80 -1.75
CA PRO A 190 -1.80 -16.19 -0.86
C PRO A 190 -2.71 -14.99 -0.55
N LYS A 191 -3.99 -15.26 -0.32
CA LYS A 191 -4.89 -14.31 0.34
C LYS A 191 -4.52 -14.23 1.83
N VAL A 192 -4.46 -13.02 2.37
CA VAL A 192 -4.23 -12.75 3.79
C VAL A 192 -5.35 -11.81 4.28
N GLY A 193 -5.92 -12.12 5.44
CA GLY A 193 -6.97 -11.30 6.05
C GLY A 193 -8.38 -11.47 5.45
N SER A 194 -9.36 -10.91 6.18
CA SER A 194 -10.79 -10.99 5.83
C SER A 194 -11.25 -9.90 4.85
N GLY A 195 -10.48 -8.82 4.71
CA GLY A 195 -10.78 -7.67 3.85
C GLY A 195 -10.77 -7.95 2.35
N GLY A 196 -10.22 -9.10 1.95
CA GLY A 196 -10.10 -9.53 0.56
C GLY A 196 -8.67 -9.40 0.03
N SER A 197 -8.47 -9.97 -1.15
CA SER A 197 -7.28 -9.82 -1.98
C SER A 197 -7.65 -9.09 -3.28
N LEU A 198 -6.66 -8.66 -4.03
CA LEU A 198 -6.86 -7.99 -5.32
C LEU A 198 -6.52 -8.88 -6.53
N SER A 199 -6.54 -10.20 -6.33
CA SER A 199 -6.35 -11.16 -7.41
C SER A 199 -7.56 -11.18 -8.35
N PRO A 200 -7.36 -11.09 -9.68
CA PRO A 200 -8.44 -11.22 -10.68
C PRO A 200 -9.01 -12.64 -10.75
N ARG A 201 -8.30 -13.60 -10.12
CA ARG A 201 -8.70 -15.00 -9.98
C ARG A 201 -9.43 -15.26 -8.65
N GLY A 202 -9.50 -14.26 -7.78
CA GLY A 202 -10.05 -14.35 -6.43
C GLY A 202 -11.12 -13.29 -6.18
N ASP A 203 -10.89 -12.45 -5.17
CA ASP A 203 -11.94 -11.57 -4.62
C ASP A 203 -12.26 -10.34 -5.50
N TRP A 204 -11.36 -9.91 -6.39
CA TRP A 204 -11.54 -8.67 -7.15
C TRP A 204 -11.57 -8.88 -8.67
N ARG A 205 -12.77 -8.93 -9.23
CA ARG A 205 -13.02 -9.09 -10.67
C ARG A 205 -13.58 -7.79 -11.23
N ALA A 206 -12.74 -7.00 -11.87
CA ALA A 206 -13.11 -5.71 -12.45
C ALA A 206 -12.52 -5.52 -13.86
N PRO A 207 -13.22 -4.80 -14.75
CA PRO A 207 -12.74 -4.46 -16.08
C PRO A 207 -11.52 -3.51 -16.01
N SER A 208 -10.57 -3.66 -16.93
CA SER A 208 -9.33 -2.85 -16.93
C SER A 208 -9.49 -1.47 -17.58
N ASP A 209 -10.65 -1.24 -18.17
CA ASP A 209 -11.09 -0.10 -18.97
C ASP A 209 -12.31 0.60 -18.34
N SER A 210 -12.52 0.45 -17.02
CA SER A 210 -13.53 1.23 -16.28
C SER A 210 -13.09 2.65 -15.99
N GLU A 211 -14.09 3.52 -15.75
CA GLU A 211 -13.92 4.90 -15.34
C GLU A 211 -14.26 5.09 -13.84
N ALA A 212 -13.57 6.03 -13.18
CA ALA A 212 -13.84 6.38 -11.79
C ALA A 212 -14.96 7.43 -11.62
N THR A 213 -15.52 7.93 -12.71
CA THR A 213 -16.41 9.11 -12.75
C THR A 213 -17.53 9.05 -11.71
N VAL A 214 -18.29 7.95 -11.66
CA VAL A 214 -19.44 7.83 -10.73
C VAL A 214 -19.01 7.87 -9.26
N TRP A 215 -17.83 7.34 -8.94
CA TRP A 215 -17.30 7.35 -7.58
C TRP A 215 -16.80 8.74 -7.18
N LEU A 216 -16.09 9.42 -8.10
CA LEU A 216 -15.60 10.77 -7.87
C LEU A 216 -16.75 11.79 -7.75
N GLU A 217 -17.80 11.66 -8.55
CA GLU A 217 -19.00 12.49 -8.45
C GLU A 217 -19.75 12.25 -7.14
N GLU A 218 -19.87 11.00 -6.70
CA GLU A 218 -20.49 10.67 -5.40
C GLU A 218 -19.72 11.34 -4.26
N LEU A 219 -18.39 11.26 -4.27
CA LEU A 219 -17.54 11.90 -3.26
C LEU A 219 -17.72 13.42 -3.25
N ARG A 220 -17.62 14.07 -4.41
CA ARG A 220 -17.67 15.54 -4.53
C ARG A 220 -19.04 16.11 -4.16
N ARG A 221 -20.13 15.39 -4.48
CA ARG A 221 -21.49 15.85 -4.19
C ARG A 221 -21.86 15.69 -2.71
N ASN A 222 -21.33 14.67 -2.03
CA ASN A 222 -21.85 14.25 -0.73
C ASN A 222 -20.89 14.47 0.45
N VAL A 223 -19.63 14.84 0.21
CA VAL A 223 -18.67 15.17 1.27
C VAL A 223 -18.37 16.67 1.24
N PRO A 224 -18.57 17.41 2.36
CA PRO A 224 -18.20 18.82 2.46
C PRO A 224 -16.73 19.10 2.14
N ASP A 225 -16.43 20.33 1.73
CA ASP A 225 -15.05 20.84 1.62
C ASP A 225 -14.51 21.27 2.98
#